data_AF-A0A963M9Z7-F1
#
_entry.id   AF-A0A963M9Z7-F1
#
_cell.length_a   1.000
_cell.length_b   1.000
_cell.length_c   1.000
_cell.angle_alpha   90.00
_cell.angle_beta   90.00
_cell.angle_gamma   90.00
#
_symmetry.space_group_name_H-M   'P 1'
#
loop_
_entity.id
_entity.type
_entity.pdbx_description
1 polymer ?
#
loop_
_entity_poly.entity_id
_entity_poly.type
_entity_poly.pdbx_seq_one_letter_code
_entity_poly.pdbx_strand_id
1 'polypeptide(L)'
;MSSFSTEFPINTKNTVADVLRLACEWITGSPHTKITEADLLELPNCAERTVTVGMEQATLAHSRTPEQELGGLRYERTEDGLAWTTSIVTLKTQERHLLSVHVVCEALSTAVRLPPPKKPYFIRQALAELGGGSDGEIPIADRPFRLSPGEEGIAAALILGTANNTLPIVYVSAGFRNGHLVNADELAKYVSGMAHVVVEPDRPFSHRVKVLTKSRNVYGGTIGVYWPQSEARRAYFLKEDTPNPRALELEVSKDIRVALSNRRPRTNCTWVHLRETLARARLDELKNSGSTAIEEYVAAFDAELAAKQALVSAAEYEVARLTSEVKRLAASEQSATGGLLQQGQ
;
A
#
# COMPACT_ATOMS: atom_id res chain seq x y z
N MET A 1 12.07 -10.07 -8.38
CA MET A 1 11.28 -8.83 -8.33
C MET A 1 11.20 -8.35 -6.89
N SER A 2 11.40 -7.07 -6.63
CA SER A 2 11.17 -6.41 -5.34
C SER A 2 10.00 -5.45 -5.53
N SER A 3 9.00 -5.50 -4.65
CA SER A 3 7.81 -4.64 -4.75
C SER A 3 7.52 -3.92 -3.44
N PHE A 4 6.87 -2.77 -3.57
CA PHE A 4 6.27 -2.00 -2.51
C PHE A 4 4.84 -1.68 -2.94
N SER A 5 3.87 -1.86 -2.05
CA SER A 5 2.48 -1.52 -2.30
C SER A 5 1.85 -0.90 -1.07
N THR A 6 1.12 0.19 -1.25
CA THR A 6 0.27 0.76 -0.20
C THR A 6 -0.91 1.50 -0.81
N GLU A 7 -2.04 1.49 -0.10
CA GLU A 7 -3.26 2.18 -0.48
C GLU A 7 -3.88 2.73 0.79
N PHE A 8 -4.19 4.03 0.80
CA PHE A 8 -4.77 4.68 1.97
C PHE A 8 -5.66 5.87 1.56
N PRO A 9 -6.65 6.24 2.40
CA PRO A 9 -7.49 7.39 2.14
C PRO A 9 -6.74 8.70 2.37
N ILE A 10 -6.96 9.66 1.48
CA ILE A 10 -6.50 11.05 1.58
C ILE A 10 -7.69 11.98 1.79
N ASN A 11 -7.43 13.24 2.12
CA ASN A 11 -8.50 14.21 2.36
C ASN A 11 -9.36 14.43 1.10
N THR A 12 -10.69 14.31 1.25
CA THR A 12 -11.67 14.40 0.16
C THR A 12 -11.79 15.80 -0.45
N LYS A 13 -11.28 16.82 0.25
CA LYS A 13 -11.20 18.20 -0.25
C LYS A 13 -10.32 18.33 -1.48
N ASN A 14 -9.26 17.53 -1.61
CA ASN A 14 -8.36 17.58 -2.77
C ASN A 14 -9.01 16.96 -4.00
N THR A 15 -8.63 17.44 -5.17
CA THR A 15 -9.06 16.90 -6.46
C THR A 15 -8.07 15.86 -7.00
N VAL A 16 -8.50 15.09 -8.00
CA VAL A 16 -7.60 14.17 -8.72
C VAL A 16 -6.44 14.94 -9.37
N ALA A 17 -6.71 16.15 -9.87
CA ALA A 17 -5.69 17.02 -10.45
C ALA A 17 -4.62 17.42 -9.42
N ASP A 18 -4.99 17.68 -8.16
CA ASP A 18 -4.02 18.04 -7.12
C ASP A 18 -3.06 16.87 -6.83
N VAL A 19 -3.56 15.63 -6.84
CA VAL A 19 -2.70 14.44 -6.70
C VAL A 19 -1.76 14.30 -7.90
N LEU A 20 -2.26 14.51 -9.11
CA LEU A 20 -1.44 14.43 -10.32
C LEU A 20 -0.34 15.50 -10.35
N ARG A 21 -0.65 16.75 -9.95
CA ARG A 21 0.36 17.81 -9.84
C ARG A 21 1.45 17.42 -8.84
N LEU A 22 1.07 16.94 -7.66
CA LEU A 22 2.04 16.49 -6.66
C LEU A 22 2.90 15.32 -7.17
N ALA A 23 2.31 14.42 -7.96
CA ALA A 23 3.03 13.30 -8.55
C ALA A 23 4.03 13.78 -9.62
N CYS A 24 3.68 14.78 -10.43
CA CYS A 24 4.61 15.45 -11.35
C CYS A 24 5.76 16.14 -10.60
N GLU A 25 5.45 16.90 -9.55
CA GLU A 25 6.43 17.58 -8.69
C GLU A 25 7.39 16.59 -8.02
N TRP A 26 6.89 15.42 -7.64
CA TRP A 26 7.73 14.35 -7.09
C TRP A 26 8.73 13.79 -8.12
N ILE A 27 8.34 13.66 -9.38
CA ILE A 27 9.28 13.27 -10.45
C ILE A 27 10.28 14.40 -10.67
N THR A 28 9.83 15.62 -10.93
CA THR A 28 10.69 16.75 -11.32
C THR A 28 11.61 17.22 -10.20
N GLY A 29 11.21 17.05 -8.95
CA GLY A 29 12.03 17.30 -7.77
C GLY A 29 13.05 16.20 -7.46
N SER A 30 13.04 15.09 -8.19
CA SER A 30 14.01 14.00 -8.01
C SER A 30 15.36 14.38 -8.61
N PRO A 31 16.48 14.25 -7.89
CA PRO A 31 17.82 14.50 -8.44
C PRO A 31 18.25 13.44 -9.47
N HIS A 32 17.41 12.42 -9.71
CA HIS A 32 17.71 11.26 -10.53
C HIS A 32 16.83 11.16 -11.79
N THR A 33 16.14 12.23 -12.19
CA THR A 33 15.38 12.29 -13.45
C THR A 33 15.97 13.31 -14.41
N LYS A 34 15.75 13.08 -15.71
CA LYS A 34 15.99 14.07 -16.77
C LYS A 34 14.70 14.76 -17.25
N ILE A 35 13.54 14.33 -16.75
CA ILE A 35 12.24 14.91 -17.10
C ILE A 35 12.09 16.26 -16.41
N THR A 36 11.76 17.28 -17.19
CA THR A 36 11.61 18.65 -16.70
C THR A 36 10.17 18.98 -16.36
N GLU A 37 9.96 20.03 -15.57
CA GLU A 37 8.62 20.51 -15.22
C GLU A 37 7.82 20.94 -16.45
N ALA A 38 8.48 21.51 -17.46
CA ALA A 38 7.86 21.90 -18.71
C ALA A 38 7.24 20.71 -19.46
N ASP A 39 7.83 19.51 -19.34
CA ASP A 39 7.32 18.30 -19.99
C ASP A 39 6.01 17.82 -19.35
N LEU A 40 5.82 18.08 -18.05
CA LEU A 40 4.72 17.57 -17.22
C LEU A 40 3.67 18.62 -16.84
N LEU A 41 3.75 19.83 -17.41
CA LEU A 41 2.88 20.96 -17.07
C LEU A 41 1.40 20.70 -17.41
N GLU A 42 1.15 20.07 -18.56
CA GLU A 42 -0.20 19.79 -19.06
C GLU A 42 -0.70 18.43 -18.56
N LEU A 43 -1.72 18.47 -17.71
CA LEU A 43 -2.42 17.28 -17.24
C LEU A 43 -3.41 16.79 -18.32
N PRO A 44 -3.47 15.47 -18.59
CA PRO A 44 -4.45 14.93 -19.52
C PRO A 44 -5.87 15.10 -18.99
N ASN A 45 -6.83 15.25 -19.90
CA ASN A 45 -8.25 15.26 -19.57
C ASN A 45 -8.96 14.12 -20.32
N CYS A 46 -9.49 13.14 -19.59
CA CYS A 46 -10.10 11.94 -20.17
C CYS A 46 -9.21 11.25 -21.22
N ALA A 47 -7.90 11.24 -21.00
CA ALA A 47 -6.90 10.78 -21.95
C ALA A 47 -5.66 10.18 -21.25
N GLU A 48 -4.79 9.57 -22.05
CA GLU A 48 -3.46 9.11 -21.66
C GLU A 48 -2.42 9.97 -22.40
N ARG A 49 -1.40 10.43 -21.69
CA ARG A 49 -0.28 11.23 -22.23
C ARG A 49 1.02 10.61 -21.75
N THR A 50 1.92 10.32 -22.68
CA THR A 50 3.25 9.75 -22.38
C THR A 50 4.35 10.70 -22.80
N VAL A 51 5.33 10.87 -21.91
CA VAL A 51 6.57 11.61 -22.14
C VAL A 51 7.73 10.63 -21.99
N THR A 52 8.61 10.58 -22.98
CA THR A 52 9.79 9.71 -22.97
C THR A 52 11.05 10.55 -23.12
N VAL A 53 11.98 10.43 -22.18
CA VAL A 53 13.27 11.12 -22.18
C VAL A 53 14.38 10.11 -21.91
N GLY A 54 15.08 9.69 -22.97
CA GLY A 54 16.15 8.70 -22.86
C GLY A 54 15.64 7.32 -22.43
N MET A 55 16.06 6.85 -21.24
CA MET A 55 15.64 5.56 -20.65
C MET A 55 14.57 5.74 -19.55
N GLU A 56 13.92 6.90 -19.54
CA GLU A 56 12.85 7.25 -18.62
C GLU A 56 11.56 7.50 -19.41
N GLN A 57 10.45 7.03 -18.87
CA GLN A 57 9.12 7.21 -19.43
C GLN A 57 8.14 7.59 -18.31
N ALA A 58 7.40 8.68 -18.48
CA ALA A 58 6.33 9.08 -17.60
C ALA A 58 5.01 9.08 -18.37
N THR A 59 4.06 8.28 -17.92
CA THR A 59 2.71 8.20 -18.49
C THR A 59 1.71 8.73 -17.49
N LEU A 60 0.98 9.78 -17.87
CA LEU A 60 -0.15 10.32 -17.13
C LEU A 60 -1.43 9.81 -17.76
N ALA A 61 -2.40 9.50 -16.91
CA ALA A 61 -3.72 9.11 -17.34
C ALA A 61 -4.76 9.74 -16.42
N HIS A 62 -5.85 10.23 -17.00
CA HIS A 62 -6.97 10.80 -16.27
C HIS A 62 -8.26 10.35 -16.90
N SER A 63 -9.20 9.85 -16.11
CA SER A 63 -10.51 9.38 -16.53
C SER A 63 -11.59 9.91 -15.60
N ARG A 64 -12.71 10.34 -16.17
CA ARG A 64 -13.87 10.80 -15.41
C ARG A 64 -15.12 10.07 -15.87
N THR A 65 -15.77 9.38 -14.95
CA THR A 65 -17.11 8.80 -15.13
C THR A 65 -18.10 9.51 -14.19
N PRO A 66 -19.42 9.33 -14.37
CA PRO A 66 -20.42 9.92 -13.46
C PRO A 66 -20.27 9.48 -11.99
N GLU A 67 -19.72 8.29 -11.77
CA GLU A 67 -19.62 7.65 -10.45
C GLU A 67 -18.27 7.89 -9.77
N GLN A 68 -17.20 8.00 -10.56
CA GLN A 68 -15.83 8.09 -10.06
C GLN A 68 -14.91 8.87 -11.00
N GLU A 69 -13.90 9.49 -10.41
CA GLU A 69 -12.80 10.14 -11.11
C GLU A 69 -11.49 9.41 -10.75
N LEU A 70 -10.71 9.06 -11.77
CA LEU A 70 -9.46 8.33 -11.64
C LEU A 70 -8.35 9.15 -12.28
N GLY A 71 -7.20 9.19 -11.62
CA GLY A 71 -5.99 9.76 -12.20
C GLY A 71 -4.79 8.96 -11.78
N GLY A 72 -3.76 8.93 -12.61
CA GLY A 72 -2.51 8.32 -12.24
C GLY A 72 -1.32 8.81 -13.04
N LEU A 73 -0.16 8.54 -12.47
CA LEU A 73 1.15 8.72 -13.05
C LEU A 73 1.90 7.39 -12.93
N ARG A 74 2.38 6.87 -14.06
CA ARG A 74 3.28 5.73 -14.12
C ARG A 74 4.64 6.19 -14.62
N TYR A 75 5.65 6.02 -13.80
CA TYR A 75 7.02 6.38 -14.09
C TYR A 75 7.88 5.12 -14.22
N GLU A 76 8.51 4.95 -15.36
CA GLU A 76 9.36 3.82 -15.72
C GLU A 76 10.77 4.32 -15.99
N ARG A 77 11.75 3.64 -15.40
CA ARG A 77 13.16 3.99 -15.54
C ARG A 77 14.03 2.76 -15.54
N THR A 78 14.97 2.70 -16.46
CA THR A 78 15.99 1.64 -16.49
C THR A 78 17.36 2.21 -16.15
N GLU A 79 18.01 1.64 -15.13
CA GLU A 79 19.32 2.07 -14.64
C GLU A 79 20.09 0.85 -14.10
N ASP A 80 21.37 0.70 -14.43
CA ASP A 80 22.27 -0.36 -13.93
C ASP A 80 21.72 -1.79 -14.04
N GLY A 81 20.96 -2.09 -15.10
CA GLY A 81 20.33 -3.40 -15.28
C GLY A 81 19.13 -3.65 -14.37
N LEU A 82 18.59 -2.60 -13.72
CA LEU A 82 17.35 -2.61 -12.96
C LEU A 82 16.27 -1.80 -13.70
N ALA A 83 15.11 -2.39 -13.89
CA ALA A 83 13.92 -1.70 -14.35
C ALA A 83 13.06 -1.34 -13.14
N TRP A 84 12.76 -0.05 -13.01
CA TRP A 84 11.92 0.51 -11.96
C TRP A 84 10.62 1.00 -12.56
N THR A 85 9.49 0.60 -11.96
CA THR A 85 8.17 1.10 -12.30
C THR A 85 7.51 1.63 -11.03
N THR A 86 7.21 2.92 -10.99
CA THR A 86 6.42 3.55 -9.93
C THR A 86 5.07 3.95 -10.48
N SER A 87 4.00 3.42 -9.92
CA SER A 87 2.62 3.78 -10.26
C SER A 87 1.98 4.48 -9.07
N ILE A 88 1.56 5.72 -9.27
CA ILE A 88 0.77 6.51 -8.34
C ILE A 88 -0.61 6.64 -8.95
N VAL A 89 -1.65 6.19 -8.26
CA VAL A 89 -3.02 6.23 -8.74
C VAL A 89 -3.91 6.78 -7.66
N THR A 90 -4.85 7.64 -8.03
CA THR A 90 -5.90 8.13 -7.15
C THR A 90 -7.27 7.75 -7.71
N LEU A 91 -8.19 7.45 -6.79
CA LEU A 91 -9.59 7.19 -7.07
C LEU A 91 -10.43 8.07 -6.17
N LYS A 92 -11.22 8.95 -6.77
CA LYS A 92 -12.16 9.83 -6.07
C LYS A 92 -13.60 9.44 -6.40
N THR A 93 -14.40 9.27 -5.36
CA THR A 93 -15.87 9.19 -5.45
C THR A 93 -16.47 10.30 -4.60
N GLN A 94 -17.80 10.36 -4.51
CA GLN A 94 -18.49 11.32 -3.65
C GLN A 94 -18.15 11.16 -2.16
N GLU A 95 -17.86 9.93 -1.72
CA GLU A 95 -17.66 9.59 -0.30
C GLU A 95 -16.19 9.44 0.09
N ARG A 96 -15.32 9.07 -0.85
CA ARG A 96 -13.92 8.70 -0.56
C ARG A 96 -12.95 9.22 -1.60
N HIS A 97 -11.72 9.46 -1.15
CA HIS A 97 -10.59 9.77 -2.01
C HIS A 97 -9.42 8.87 -1.59
N LEU A 98 -9.06 7.92 -2.45
CA LEU A 98 -8.04 6.92 -2.18
C LEU A 98 -6.79 7.22 -2.97
N LEU A 99 -5.63 7.01 -2.35
CA LEU A 99 -4.32 7.08 -2.98
C LEU A 99 -3.65 5.71 -2.91
N SER A 100 -3.21 5.22 -4.06
CA SER A 100 -2.51 3.94 -4.23
C SER A 100 -1.13 4.20 -4.80
N VAL A 101 -0.10 3.65 -4.17
CA VAL A 101 1.30 3.78 -4.57
C VAL A 101 1.90 2.39 -4.68
N HIS A 102 2.35 2.05 -5.88
CA HIS A 102 2.99 0.78 -6.18
C HIS A 102 4.37 1.02 -6.79
N VAL A 103 5.40 0.37 -6.26
CA VAL A 103 6.75 0.41 -6.82
C VAL A 103 7.22 -0.99 -7.07
N VAL A 104 7.73 -1.23 -8.27
CA VAL A 104 8.30 -2.50 -8.71
C VAL A 104 9.73 -2.26 -9.15
N CYS A 105 10.61 -3.16 -8.74
CA CYS A 105 11.98 -3.26 -9.21
C CYS A 105 12.24 -4.67 -9.74
N GLU A 106 12.64 -4.73 -11.01
CA GLU A 106 12.97 -5.96 -11.71
C GLU A 106 14.44 -5.94 -12.14
N ALA A 107 15.12 -7.07 -11.97
CA ALA A 107 16.48 -7.25 -12.42
C ALA A 107 16.43 -7.78 -13.86
N LEU A 108 17.07 -7.07 -14.78
CA LEU A 108 17.15 -7.45 -16.19
C LEU A 108 18.17 -8.58 -16.44
N SER A 109 19.00 -8.89 -15.44
CA SER A 109 19.98 -9.97 -15.46
C SER A 109 20.08 -10.64 -14.09
N THR A 110 20.38 -11.93 -14.09
CA THR A 110 20.55 -12.74 -12.87
C THR A 110 21.77 -12.33 -12.03
N ALA A 111 22.72 -11.59 -12.62
CA ALA A 111 23.89 -11.08 -11.91
C ALA A 111 23.58 -9.87 -11.01
N VAL A 112 22.44 -9.20 -11.22
CA VAL A 112 22.11 -7.96 -10.52
C VAL A 112 21.32 -8.25 -9.25
N ARG A 113 21.79 -7.72 -8.11
CA ARG A 113 21.12 -7.88 -6.83
C ARG A 113 19.99 -6.87 -6.68
N LEU A 114 18.79 -7.36 -6.37
CA LEU A 114 17.64 -6.51 -6.10
C LEU A 114 17.81 -5.76 -4.76
N PRO A 115 17.58 -4.44 -4.74
CA PRO A 115 17.57 -3.68 -3.50
C PRO A 115 16.32 -4.01 -2.66
N PRO A 116 16.39 -3.83 -1.33
CA PRO A 116 15.22 -3.98 -0.48
C PRO A 116 14.17 -2.92 -0.85
N PRO A 117 12.87 -3.26 -0.86
CA PRO A 117 11.83 -2.32 -1.23
C PRO A 117 11.83 -1.16 -0.24
N LYS A 118 11.85 0.07 -0.74
CA LYS A 118 11.85 1.31 0.05
C LYS A 118 10.48 1.97 0.01
N LYS A 119 10.05 2.57 1.14
CA LYS A 119 8.87 3.44 1.17
C LYS A 119 9.16 4.68 0.31
N PRO A 120 8.38 4.96 -0.75
CA PRO A 120 8.60 6.13 -1.59
C PRO A 120 8.44 7.44 -0.80
N TYR A 121 9.29 8.42 -1.11
CA TYR A 121 9.22 9.76 -0.50
C TYR A 121 7.87 10.45 -0.78
N PHE A 122 7.28 10.16 -1.94
CA PHE A 122 5.95 10.64 -2.35
C PHE A 122 4.87 10.46 -1.26
N ILE A 123 4.87 9.37 -0.50
CA ILE A 123 3.88 9.14 0.57
C ILE A 123 3.97 10.23 1.64
N ARG A 124 5.19 10.65 1.99
CA ARG A 124 5.41 11.72 2.96
C ARG A 124 4.93 13.07 2.41
N GLN A 125 5.22 13.36 1.14
CA GLN A 125 4.71 14.58 0.48
C GLN A 125 3.19 14.59 0.42
N ALA A 126 2.57 13.49 0.00
CA ALA A 126 1.13 13.34 -0.07
C ALA A 126 0.46 13.60 1.29
N LEU A 127 0.99 13.04 2.38
CA LEU A 127 0.43 13.29 3.71
C LEU A 127 0.64 14.74 4.20
N ALA A 128 1.72 15.40 3.79
CA ALA A 128 2.00 16.78 4.17
C ALA A 128 1.13 17.79 3.40
N GLU A 129 0.92 17.56 2.12
CA GLU A 129 0.30 18.54 1.21
C GLU A 129 -1.18 18.26 0.95
N LEU A 130 -1.53 16.99 0.73
CA LEU A 130 -2.92 16.56 0.52
C LEU A 130 -3.61 16.26 1.86
N GLY A 131 -2.85 15.86 2.88
CA GLY A 131 -3.40 15.42 4.15
C GLY A 131 -4.03 14.02 4.08
N GLY A 132 -4.02 13.34 5.22
CA GLY A 132 -4.66 12.03 5.35
C GLY A 132 -6.19 12.14 5.48
N GLY A 133 -6.88 11.14 4.94
CA GLY A 133 -8.32 10.93 5.18
C GLY A 133 -8.57 10.11 6.45
N SER A 134 -9.81 9.65 6.61
CA SER A 134 -10.20 8.73 7.69
C SER A 134 -10.16 7.29 7.18
N ASP A 135 -9.56 6.40 7.95
CA ASP A 135 -9.57 4.96 7.73
C ASP A 135 -10.32 4.28 8.88
N GLY A 136 -11.61 4.03 8.67
CA GLY A 136 -12.54 3.79 9.75
C GLY A 136 -12.62 5.01 10.66
N GLU A 137 -12.39 4.82 11.95
CA GLU A 137 -12.37 5.90 12.95
C GLU A 137 -10.99 6.54 13.15
N ILE A 138 -9.94 6.03 12.50
CA ILE A 138 -8.58 6.55 12.69
C ILE A 138 -8.19 7.48 11.54
N PRO A 139 -7.73 8.72 11.83
CA PRO A 139 -7.16 9.59 10.81
C PRO A 139 -5.80 9.07 10.35
N ILE A 140 -5.58 9.04 9.05
CA ILE A 140 -4.27 8.73 8.48
C ILE A 140 -3.31 9.88 8.78
N ALA A 141 -2.20 9.60 9.45
CA ALA A 141 -1.20 10.60 9.77
C ALA A 141 0.21 10.00 9.91
N ASP A 142 1.22 10.87 10.01
CA ASP A 142 2.60 10.52 10.34
C ASP A 142 2.92 10.63 11.84
N ARG A 143 1.87 10.72 12.66
CA ARG A 143 1.93 10.78 14.13
C ARG A 143 1.10 9.64 14.75
N PRO A 144 1.45 9.17 15.95
CA PRO A 144 0.71 8.12 16.62
C PRO A 144 -0.67 8.59 17.08
N PHE A 145 -1.64 7.69 17.04
CA PHE A 145 -2.94 7.83 17.68
C PHE A 145 -2.80 7.44 19.16
N ARG A 146 -2.74 8.44 20.03
CA ARG A 146 -2.54 8.25 21.48
C ARG A 146 -3.89 8.16 22.16
N LEU A 147 -4.15 7.02 22.80
CA LEU A 147 -5.38 6.76 23.52
C LEU A 147 -5.34 7.42 24.90
N SER A 148 -6.51 7.83 25.37
CA SER A 148 -6.76 8.37 26.70
C SER A 148 -7.49 7.34 27.58
N PRO A 149 -7.38 7.43 28.91
CA PRO A 149 -8.22 6.63 29.80
C PRO A 149 -9.71 6.75 29.45
N GLY A 150 -10.43 5.64 29.35
CA GLY A 150 -11.83 5.60 28.89
C GLY A 150 -12.01 5.21 27.41
N GLU A 151 -10.94 5.20 26.62
CA GLU A 151 -10.96 4.81 25.20
C GLU A 151 -10.62 3.33 24.97
N GLU A 152 -10.74 2.48 25.99
CA GLU A 152 -10.41 1.05 25.90
C GLU A 152 -11.27 0.31 24.86
N GLY A 153 -12.50 0.80 24.63
CA GLY A 153 -13.38 0.29 23.58
C GLY A 153 -12.81 0.47 22.18
N ILE A 154 -12.16 1.61 21.91
CA ILE A 154 -11.51 1.89 20.62
C ILE A 154 -10.32 0.94 20.44
N ALA A 155 -9.47 0.80 21.45
CA ALA A 155 -8.35 -0.15 21.43
C ALA A 155 -8.82 -1.58 21.17
N ALA A 156 -9.90 -2.00 21.84
CA ALA A 156 -10.47 -3.33 21.66
C ALA A 156 -11.00 -3.54 20.24
N ALA A 157 -11.73 -2.56 19.68
CA ALA A 157 -12.25 -2.64 18.32
C ALA A 157 -11.12 -2.78 17.28
N LEU A 158 -10.01 -2.05 17.48
CA LEU A 158 -8.84 -2.12 16.61
C LEU A 158 -8.12 -3.46 16.67
N ILE A 159 -7.95 -4.01 17.87
CA ILE A 159 -7.31 -5.31 18.11
C ILE A 159 -8.17 -6.47 17.57
N LEU A 160 -9.49 -6.34 17.69
CA LEU A 160 -10.44 -7.36 17.25
C LEU A 160 -10.79 -7.25 15.76
N GLY A 161 -10.39 -6.16 15.08
CA GLY A 161 -10.67 -5.92 13.66
C GLY A 161 -12.09 -5.45 13.37
N THR A 162 -12.78 -4.86 14.36
CA THR A 162 -14.17 -4.37 14.22
C THR A 162 -14.28 -2.85 14.05
N ALA A 163 -13.14 -2.15 13.94
CA ALA A 163 -13.09 -0.69 13.79
C ALA A 163 -13.19 -0.20 12.32
N ASN A 164 -13.47 -1.10 11.37
CA ASN A 164 -13.63 -0.82 9.93
C ASN A 164 -12.42 -0.15 9.24
N ASN A 165 -11.25 -0.15 9.87
CA ASN A 165 -10.00 0.30 9.26
C ASN A 165 -9.49 -0.73 8.23
N THR A 166 -8.75 -0.26 7.24
CA THR A 166 -8.20 -1.08 6.15
C THR A 166 -6.70 -1.27 6.29
N LEU A 167 -6.01 -0.32 6.91
CA LEU A 167 -4.59 -0.39 7.23
C LEU A 167 -4.35 -1.19 8.52
N PRO A 168 -3.21 -1.89 8.64
CA PRO A 168 -2.82 -2.58 9.86
C PRO A 168 -2.64 -1.63 11.04
N ILE A 169 -2.80 -2.15 12.24
CA ILE A 169 -2.59 -1.42 13.50
C ILE A 169 -1.31 -1.89 14.16
N VAL A 170 -0.37 -0.98 14.36
CA VAL A 170 0.82 -1.14 15.20
C VAL A 170 0.47 -0.64 16.59
N TYR A 171 0.06 -1.56 17.46
CA TYR A 171 -0.33 -1.27 18.83
C TYR A 171 0.87 -1.32 19.77
N VAL A 172 1.16 -0.20 20.44
CA VAL A 172 2.27 -0.04 21.38
C VAL A 172 1.71 -0.09 22.81
N SER A 173 1.99 -1.18 23.51
CA SER A 173 1.54 -1.34 24.90
C SER A 173 2.40 -0.54 25.90
N ALA A 174 1.84 -0.28 27.07
CA ALA A 174 2.53 0.36 28.19
C ALA A 174 3.52 -0.60 28.84
N GLY A 175 4.74 -0.12 29.06
CA GLY A 175 5.82 -0.84 29.71
C GLY A 175 5.64 -0.99 31.23
N PHE A 176 6.44 -1.86 31.84
CA PHE A 176 6.38 -2.13 33.28
C PHE A 176 6.80 -0.96 34.17
N ARG A 177 7.67 -0.06 33.67
CA ARG A 177 8.26 1.08 34.40
C ARG A 177 7.64 2.44 34.04
N ASN A 178 6.42 2.45 33.49
CA ASN A 178 5.80 3.58 32.80
C ASN A 178 6.58 4.02 31.54
N GLY A 179 5.87 4.33 30.47
CA GLY A 179 6.45 4.63 29.14
C GLY A 179 6.38 3.46 28.15
N HIS A 180 7.03 3.61 27.00
CA HIS A 180 6.96 2.69 25.87
C HIS A 180 8.35 2.18 25.49
N LEU A 181 8.38 0.97 24.93
CA LEU A 181 9.61 0.28 24.52
C LEU A 181 10.29 0.92 23.30
N VAL A 182 9.52 1.68 22.51
CA VAL A 182 9.92 2.31 21.25
C VAL A 182 9.46 3.75 21.19
N ASN A 183 10.08 4.54 20.31
CA ASN A 183 9.65 5.89 20.00
C ASN A 183 8.46 5.82 19.04
N ALA A 184 7.24 5.94 19.58
CA ALA A 184 6.02 5.87 18.78
C ALA A 184 5.93 6.96 17.69
N ASP A 185 6.54 8.13 17.90
CA ASP A 185 6.55 9.22 16.92
C ASP A 185 7.48 8.92 15.74
N GLU A 186 8.63 8.29 15.97
CA GLU A 186 9.52 7.82 14.89
C GLU A 186 8.92 6.62 14.16
N LEU A 187 8.35 5.68 14.90
CA LEU A 187 7.66 4.53 14.32
C LEU A 187 6.52 4.96 13.40
N ALA A 188 5.71 5.93 13.82
CA ALA A 188 4.62 6.48 13.02
C ALA A 188 5.12 7.06 11.68
N LYS A 189 6.26 7.75 11.66
CA LYS A 189 6.87 8.24 10.41
C LYS A 189 7.34 7.10 9.51
N TYR A 190 7.94 6.04 10.08
CA TYR A 190 8.38 4.88 9.32
C TYR A 190 7.21 4.11 8.68
N VAL A 191 6.05 4.07 9.34
CA VAL A 191 4.88 3.34 8.85
C VAL A 191 3.77 4.21 8.26
N SER A 192 3.94 5.54 8.20
CA SER A 192 2.89 6.42 7.68
C SER A 192 2.49 6.06 6.25
N GLY A 193 1.18 6.03 6.00
CA GLY A 193 0.56 5.51 4.77
C GLY A 193 0.45 3.98 4.72
N MET A 194 1.25 3.23 5.49
CA MET A 194 1.23 1.76 5.51
C MET A 194 0.45 1.18 6.68
N ALA A 195 0.49 1.81 7.85
CA ALA A 195 -0.17 1.35 9.07
C ALA A 195 -0.45 2.51 10.02
N HIS A 196 -1.38 2.31 10.95
CA HIS A 196 -1.62 3.23 12.06
C HIS A 196 -0.80 2.81 13.27
N VAL A 197 -0.17 3.77 13.95
CA VAL A 197 0.47 3.53 15.25
C VAL A 197 -0.48 3.95 16.34
N VAL A 198 -0.86 3.03 17.21
CA VAL A 198 -1.80 3.26 18.32
C VAL A 198 -1.07 3.03 19.62
N VAL A 199 -1.16 3.98 20.55
CA VAL A 199 -0.39 3.97 21.80
C VAL A 199 -1.35 4.02 22.97
N GLU A 200 -1.28 3.03 23.85
CA GLU A 200 -2.08 3.02 25.08
C GLU A 200 -1.44 3.88 26.19
N PRO A 201 -2.21 4.50 27.08
CA PRO A 201 -1.66 5.45 28.05
C PRO A 201 -0.89 4.80 29.20
N ASP A 202 -1.41 3.70 29.76
CA ASP A 202 -0.89 3.12 31.00
C ASP A 202 -1.21 1.62 31.17
N ARG A 203 -0.65 1.02 32.23
CA ARG A 203 -0.87 -0.41 32.54
C ARG A 203 -2.31 -0.74 32.94
N PRO A 204 -3.00 0.05 33.80
CA PRO A 204 -4.43 -0.17 34.07
C PRO A 204 -5.30 -0.23 32.81
N PHE A 205 -5.03 0.61 31.82
CA PHE A 205 -5.68 0.59 30.51
C PHE A 205 -5.44 -0.76 29.82
N SER A 206 -4.19 -1.23 29.78
CA SER A 206 -3.81 -2.54 29.22
C SER A 206 -4.60 -3.70 29.84
N HIS A 207 -4.83 -3.67 31.17
CA HIS A 207 -5.64 -4.67 31.87
C HIS A 207 -7.12 -4.64 31.46
N ARG A 208 -7.70 -3.46 31.29
CA ARG A 208 -9.09 -3.31 30.82
C ARG A 208 -9.24 -3.78 29.37
N VAL A 209 -8.31 -3.41 28.49
CA VAL A 209 -8.27 -3.90 27.10
C VAL A 209 -8.10 -5.43 27.05
N LYS A 210 -7.33 -6.02 27.96
CA LYS A 210 -7.20 -7.49 28.07
C LYS A 210 -8.54 -8.18 28.30
N VAL A 211 -9.39 -7.62 29.17
CA VAL A 211 -10.73 -8.18 29.42
C VAL A 211 -11.58 -8.06 28.16
N LEU A 212 -11.63 -6.88 27.54
CA LEU A 212 -12.44 -6.62 26.34
C LEU A 212 -12.02 -7.47 25.14
N THR A 213 -10.72 -7.74 25.01
CA THR A 213 -10.15 -8.47 23.87
C THR A 213 -9.97 -9.97 24.14
N LYS A 214 -10.44 -10.49 25.27
CA LYS A 214 -10.22 -11.89 25.70
C LYS A 214 -8.73 -12.28 25.65
N SER A 215 -7.86 -11.38 26.14
CA SER A 215 -6.39 -11.53 26.14
C SER A 215 -5.73 -11.59 24.76
N ARG A 216 -6.36 -11.03 23.72
CA ARG A 216 -5.73 -10.87 22.39
C ARG A 216 -4.77 -9.68 22.31
N ASN A 217 -4.87 -8.72 23.21
CA ASN A 217 -3.95 -7.59 23.29
C ASN A 217 -2.51 -8.01 23.63
N VAL A 218 -1.54 -7.24 23.13
CA VAL A 218 -0.18 -7.24 23.65
C VAL A 218 -0.11 -6.40 24.93
N TYR A 219 0.89 -6.65 25.77
CA TYR A 219 1.07 -5.97 27.05
C TYR A 219 2.55 -5.89 27.45
N GLY A 220 2.85 -5.10 28.48
CA GLY A 220 4.18 -5.07 29.11
C GLY A 220 5.26 -4.39 28.26
N GLY A 221 4.88 -3.47 27.38
CA GLY A 221 5.79 -2.79 26.45
C GLY A 221 5.97 -3.52 25.12
N THR A 222 5.36 -4.70 24.96
CA THR A 222 5.33 -5.43 23.68
C THR A 222 4.58 -4.64 22.62
N ILE A 223 5.04 -4.71 21.37
CA ILE A 223 4.36 -4.14 20.21
C ILE A 223 3.58 -5.25 19.50
N GLY A 224 2.34 -4.99 19.14
CA GLY A 224 1.49 -5.91 18.41
C GLY A 224 1.12 -5.33 17.05
N VAL A 225 1.32 -6.09 15.98
CA VAL A 225 0.77 -5.75 14.66
C VAL A 225 -0.49 -6.57 14.43
N TYR A 226 -1.62 -5.88 14.28
CA TYR A 226 -2.95 -6.44 14.06
C TYR A 226 -3.44 -6.11 12.65
N TRP A 227 -4.02 -7.09 11.98
CA TRP A 227 -4.49 -6.97 10.60
C TRP A 227 -6.03 -6.95 10.60
N PRO A 228 -6.71 -5.87 10.16
CA PRO A 228 -8.15 -5.67 10.36
C PRO A 228 -9.11 -6.64 9.65
N GLN A 229 -8.58 -7.68 8.99
CA GLN A 229 -9.38 -8.74 8.33
C GLN A 229 -8.75 -10.12 8.52
N SER A 230 -7.89 -10.26 9.52
CA SER A 230 -7.26 -11.52 9.86
C SER A 230 -7.19 -11.64 11.36
N GLU A 231 -7.34 -12.86 11.86
CA GLU A 231 -7.03 -13.13 13.25
C GLU A 231 -5.53 -13.13 13.54
N ALA A 232 -4.71 -13.12 12.48
CA ALA A 232 -3.28 -13.06 12.57
C ALA A 232 -2.83 -11.83 13.35
N ARG A 233 -1.89 -12.07 14.27
CA ARG A 233 -1.16 -11.04 14.99
C ARG A 233 0.30 -11.40 15.01
N ARG A 234 1.16 -10.38 15.01
CA ARG A 234 2.59 -10.58 15.27
C ARG A 234 3.00 -9.70 16.44
N ALA A 235 3.64 -10.31 17.43
CA ALA A 235 4.14 -9.62 18.61
C ALA A 235 5.66 -9.40 18.46
N TYR A 236 6.12 -8.24 18.90
CA TYR A 236 7.51 -7.82 18.85
C TYR A 236 7.93 -7.35 20.23
N PHE A 237 9.08 -7.84 20.69
CA PHE A 237 9.66 -7.56 22.00
C PHE A 237 11.17 -7.37 21.84
N LEU A 238 11.79 -6.62 22.75
CA LEU A 238 13.25 -6.53 22.78
C LEU A 238 13.83 -7.88 23.15
N LYS A 239 14.77 -8.36 22.35
CA LYS A 239 15.55 -9.55 22.67
C LYS A 239 16.70 -9.17 23.60
N GLU A 240 17.00 -10.04 24.55
CA GLU A 240 18.05 -9.81 25.56
C GLU A 240 19.44 -9.65 24.93
N ASP A 241 19.68 -10.29 23.78
CA ASP A 241 20.95 -10.26 23.03
C ASP A 241 21.16 -8.97 22.22
N THR A 242 20.09 -8.23 21.91
CA THR A 242 20.14 -7.01 21.10
C THR A 242 19.07 -5.99 21.55
N PRO A 243 19.26 -5.30 22.69
CA PRO A 243 18.30 -4.35 23.21
C PRO A 243 18.38 -3.01 22.45
N ASN A 244 17.98 -3.01 21.18
CA ASN A 244 17.93 -1.80 20.35
C ASN A 244 16.47 -1.48 19.95
N PRO A 245 15.80 -0.54 20.64
CA PRO A 245 14.45 -0.08 20.29
C PRO A 245 14.28 0.31 18.82
N ARG A 246 15.29 0.98 18.25
CA ARG A 246 15.26 1.43 16.86
C ARG A 246 15.34 0.25 15.88
N ALA A 247 16.06 -0.81 16.22
CA ALA A 247 16.07 -2.03 15.39
C ALA A 247 14.68 -2.67 15.35
N LEU A 248 13.96 -2.66 16.48
CA LEU A 248 12.60 -3.17 16.57
C LEU A 248 11.62 -2.35 15.71
N GLU A 249 11.73 -1.02 15.75
CA GLU A 249 10.92 -0.13 14.89
C GLU A 249 11.15 -0.41 13.40
N LEU A 250 12.40 -0.60 13.00
CA LEU A 250 12.77 -0.93 11.62
C LEU A 250 12.31 -2.34 11.22
N GLU A 251 12.36 -3.32 12.13
CA GLU A 251 11.83 -4.66 11.91
C GLU A 251 10.32 -4.63 11.67
N VAL A 252 9.56 -3.95 12.55
CA VAL A 252 8.11 -3.76 12.40
C VAL A 252 7.77 -3.10 11.07
N SER A 253 8.46 -2.01 10.71
CA SER A 253 8.24 -1.31 9.43
C SER A 253 8.55 -2.20 8.21
N LYS A 254 9.61 -3.00 8.29
CA LYS A 254 10.01 -3.94 7.22
C LYS A 254 8.96 -5.03 7.05
N ASP A 255 8.49 -5.64 8.14
CA ASP A 255 7.52 -6.73 8.09
C ASP A 255 6.16 -6.26 7.55
N ILE A 256 5.70 -5.08 7.98
CA ILE A 256 4.48 -4.47 7.44
C ILE A 256 4.61 -4.25 5.93
N ARG A 257 5.74 -3.70 5.48
CA ARG A 257 6.01 -3.45 4.07
C ARG A 257 5.98 -4.72 3.23
N VAL A 258 6.62 -5.78 3.69
CA VAL A 258 6.61 -7.08 3.00
C VAL A 258 5.19 -7.64 2.94
N ALA A 259 4.46 -7.59 4.05
CA ALA A 259 3.09 -8.09 4.10
C ALA A 259 2.13 -7.31 3.17
N LEU A 260 2.25 -5.97 3.09
CA LEU A 260 1.45 -5.16 2.16
C LEU A 260 1.83 -5.40 0.70
N SER A 261 3.11 -5.65 0.41
CA SER A 261 3.57 -5.95 -0.95
C SER A 261 3.08 -7.30 -1.46
N ASN A 262 2.80 -8.24 -0.54
CA ASN A 262 2.23 -9.55 -0.84
C ASN A 262 0.69 -9.56 -0.84
N ARG A 263 0.05 -8.44 -0.51
CA ARG A 263 -1.40 -8.33 -0.40
C ARG A 263 -2.00 -8.00 -1.75
N ARG A 264 -3.08 -8.70 -2.12
CA ARG A 264 -3.87 -8.40 -3.32
C ARG A 264 -4.45 -6.98 -3.24
N PRO A 265 -4.42 -6.19 -4.33
CA PRO A 265 -5.14 -4.91 -4.41
C PRO A 265 -6.61 -5.10 -4.03
N ARG A 266 -7.12 -4.26 -3.12
CA ARG A 266 -8.49 -4.39 -2.61
C ARG A 266 -9.50 -3.52 -3.34
N THR A 267 -9.02 -2.47 -4.01
CA THR A 267 -9.89 -1.54 -4.71
C THR A 267 -9.51 -1.43 -6.17
N ASN A 268 -10.37 -0.75 -6.90
CA ASN A 268 -10.16 -0.37 -8.29
C ASN A 268 -9.16 0.79 -8.44
N CYS A 269 -8.53 1.26 -7.36
CA CYS A 269 -7.48 2.28 -7.38
C CYS A 269 -6.15 1.67 -7.88
N THR A 270 -6.13 1.26 -9.14
CA THR A 270 -4.95 0.63 -9.78
C THR A 270 -4.73 1.20 -11.17
N TRP A 271 -3.49 1.14 -11.63
CA TRP A 271 -3.12 1.63 -12.97
C TRP A 271 -3.86 0.87 -14.07
N VAL A 272 -4.03 -0.44 -13.88
CA VAL A 272 -4.71 -1.31 -14.83
C VAL A 272 -6.19 -0.93 -14.96
N HIS A 273 -6.88 -0.68 -13.84
CA HIS A 273 -8.28 -0.26 -13.88
C HIS A 273 -8.47 1.14 -14.48
N LEU A 274 -7.53 2.07 -14.22
CA LEU A 274 -7.54 3.39 -14.85
C LEU A 274 -7.46 3.28 -16.38
N ARG A 275 -6.54 2.47 -16.90
CA ARG A 275 -6.42 2.24 -18.35
C ARG A 275 -7.63 1.52 -18.93
N GLU A 276 -8.17 0.53 -18.21
CA GLU A 276 -9.41 -0.15 -18.61
C GLU A 276 -10.57 0.84 -18.75
N THR A 277 -10.75 1.72 -17.76
CA THR A 277 -11.81 2.74 -17.74
C THR A 277 -11.64 3.73 -18.92
N LEU A 278 -10.40 4.12 -19.22
CA LEU A 278 -10.12 4.96 -20.39
C LEU A 278 -10.41 4.28 -21.72
N ALA A 279 -9.95 3.04 -21.89
CA ALA A 279 -10.20 2.27 -23.11
C ALA A 279 -11.71 2.10 -23.34
N ARG A 280 -12.46 1.78 -22.29
CA ARG A 280 -13.93 1.66 -22.32
C ARG A 280 -14.61 2.98 -22.71
N ALA A 281 -14.23 4.08 -22.06
CA ALA A 281 -14.79 5.40 -22.38
C ALA A 281 -14.56 5.80 -23.84
N ARG A 282 -13.35 5.55 -24.37
CA ARG A 282 -13.01 5.83 -25.76
C ARG A 282 -13.79 4.95 -26.74
N LEU A 283 -14.01 3.68 -26.40
CA LEU A 283 -14.84 2.78 -27.21
C LEU A 283 -16.30 3.23 -27.27
N ASP A 284 -16.86 3.67 -26.14
CA ASP A 284 -18.24 4.14 -26.09
C ASP A 284 -18.39 5.47 -26.87
N GLU A 285 -17.40 6.35 -26.82
CA GLU A 285 -17.36 7.56 -27.65
C GLU A 285 -17.31 7.23 -29.15
N LEU A 286 -16.44 6.29 -29.57
CA LEU A 286 -16.33 5.85 -30.97
C LEU A 286 -17.63 5.19 -31.49
N LYS A 287 -18.31 4.41 -30.65
CA LYS A 287 -19.62 3.83 -30.99
C LYS A 287 -20.68 4.91 -31.15
N ASN A 288 -20.72 5.88 -30.25
CA ASN A 288 -21.73 6.94 -30.25
C ASN A 288 -21.52 7.95 -31.38
N SER A 289 -20.28 8.18 -31.82
CA SER A 289 -19.96 9.05 -32.95
C SER A 289 -20.23 8.41 -34.31
N GLY A 290 -20.61 7.12 -34.34
CA GLY A 290 -20.89 6.39 -35.58
C GLY A 290 -19.66 6.23 -36.47
N SER A 291 -18.45 6.31 -35.89
CA SER A 291 -17.20 6.31 -36.63
C SER A 291 -17.05 4.99 -37.41
N THR A 292 -16.96 5.11 -38.73
CA THR A 292 -16.63 4.00 -39.65
C THR A 292 -15.13 3.77 -39.75
N ALA A 293 -14.32 4.48 -38.96
CA ALA A 293 -12.88 4.30 -38.89
C ALA A 293 -12.56 2.98 -38.16
N ILE A 294 -12.58 1.88 -38.93
CA ILE A 294 -12.24 0.53 -38.48
C ILE A 294 -10.89 0.52 -37.77
N GLU A 295 -9.92 1.31 -38.21
CA GLU A 295 -8.58 1.37 -37.60
C GLU A 295 -8.58 1.98 -36.19
N GLU A 296 -9.35 3.04 -35.93
CA GLU A 296 -9.47 3.62 -34.58
C GLU A 296 -10.23 2.69 -33.64
N TYR A 297 -11.25 2.00 -34.16
CA TYR A 297 -11.99 0.99 -33.44
C TYR A 297 -11.09 -0.20 -33.07
N VAL A 298 -10.32 -0.71 -34.04
CA VAL A 298 -9.35 -1.80 -33.84
C VAL A 298 -8.29 -1.39 -32.82
N ALA A 299 -7.71 -0.19 -32.92
CA ALA A 299 -6.72 0.30 -31.95
C ALA A 299 -7.29 0.44 -30.53
N ALA A 300 -8.53 0.92 -30.38
CA ALA A 300 -9.19 1.01 -29.07
C ALA A 300 -9.55 -0.39 -28.52
N PHE A 301 -9.97 -1.32 -29.38
CA PHE A 301 -10.21 -2.71 -29.02
C PHE A 301 -8.93 -3.43 -28.61
N ASP A 302 -7.83 -3.22 -29.35
CA ASP A 302 -6.52 -3.77 -29.03
C ASP A 302 -6.02 -3.22 -27.68
N ALA A 303 -6.28 -1.94 -27.39
CA ALA A 303 -5.97 -1.36 -26.08
C ALA A 303 -6.82 -1.97 -24.96
N GLU A 304 -8.13 -2.19 -25.17
CA GLU A 304 -9.00 -2.89 -24.20
C GLU A 304 -8.55 -4.34 -24.02
N LEU A 305 -8.22 -5.04 -25.11
CA LEU A 305 -7.74 -6.41 -25.10
C LEU A 305 -6.41 -6.52 -24.37
N ALA A 306 -5.47 -5.60 -24.60
CA ALA A 306 -4.20 -5.53 -23.89
C ALA A 306 -4.41 -5.26 -22.38
N ALA A 307 -5.36 -4.37 -22.02
CA ALA A 307 -5.71 -4.13 -20.62
C ALA A 307 -6.33 -5.37 -19.96
N LYS A 308 -7.25 -6.06 -20.65
CA LYS A 308 -7.83 -7.33 -20.18
C LYS A 308 -6.77 -8.44 -20.10
N GLN A 309 -5.88 -8.53 -21.07
CA GLN A 309 -4.79 -9.50 -21.05
C GLN A 309 -3.83 -9.23 -19.89
N ALA A 310 -3.54 -7.96 -19.58
CA ALA A 310 -2.76 -7.60 -18.40
C ALA A 310 -3.47 -7.98 -17.10
N LEU A 311 -4.79 -7.82 -17.00
CA LEU A 311 -5.59 -8.32 -15.87
C LEU A 311 -5.53 -9.85 -15.76
N VAL A 312 -5.65 -10.56 -16.89
CA VAL A 312 -5.54 -12.03 -16.94
C VAL A 312 -4.17 -12.47 -16.49
N SER A 313 -3.08 -11.91 -17.03
CA SER A 313 -1.71 -12.25 -16.63
C SER A 313 -1.44 -11.91 -15.16
N ALA A 314 -1.96 -10.79 -14.64
CA ALA A 314 -1.88 -10.48 -13.22
C ALA A 314 -2.64 -11.51 -12.36
N ALA A 315 -3.81 -11.95 -12.82
CA ALA A 315 -4.59 -12.99 -12.15
C ALA A 315 -3.92 -14.37 -12.22
N GLU A 316 -3.33 -14.74 -13.36
CA GLU A 316 -2.58 -15.99 -13.56
C GLU A 316 -1.32 -16.03 -12.70
N TYR A 317 -0.57 -14.92 -12.66
CA TYR A 317 0.57 -14.77 -11.74
C TYR A 317 0.13 -14.97 -10.29
N GLU A 318 -1.02 -14.41 -9.91
CA GLU A 318 -1.56 -14.56 -8.57
C GLU A 318 -2.01 -16.00 -8.27
N VAL A 319 -2.64 -16.69 -9.24
CA VAL A 319 -2.98 -18.12 -9.10
C VAL A 319 -1.71 -18.95 -8.91
N ALA A 320 -0.66 -18.68 -9.68
CA ALA A 320 0.62 -19.39 -9.55
C ALA A 320 1.26 -19.13 -8.18
N ARG A 321 1.22 -17.89 -7.68
CA ARG A 321 1.73 -17.49 -6.37
C ARG A 321 0.96 -18.16 -5.22
N LEU A 322 -0.37 -18.09 -5.25
CA LEU A 322 -1.22 -18.72 -4.23
C LEU A 322 -1.05 -20.25 -4.24
N THR A 323 -0.94 -20.85 -5.43
CA THR A 323 -0.70 -22.31 -5.56
C THR A 323 0.64 -22.71 -4.94
N SER A 324 1.69 -21.90 -5.12
CA SER A 324 3.00 -22.15 -4.51
C SER A 324 3.01 -21.91 -3.00
N GLU A 325 2.25 -20.93 -2.51
CA GLU A 325 2.06 -20.67 -1.08
C GLU A 325 1.28 -21.79 -0.39
N VAL A 326 0.20 -22.29 -1.00
CA VAL A 326 -0.56 -23.47 -0.52
C VAL A 326 0.35 -24.71 -0.48
N LYS A 327 1.15 -24.95 -1.53
CA LYS A 327 2.12 -26.06 -1.54
C LYS A 327 3.15 -25.93 -0.42
N ARG A 328 3.66 -24.73 -0.16
CA ARG A 328 4.62 -24.48 0.93
C ARG A 328 4.00 -24.72 2.30
N LEU A 329 2.77 -24.25 2.52
CA LEU A 329 2.04 -24.48 3.78
C LEU A 329 1.73 -25.97 3.98
N ALA A 330 1.26 -26.66 2.95
CA ALA A 330 1.02 -28.10 2.98
C ALA A 330 2.30 -28.91 3.27
N ALA A 331 3.44 -28.52 2.68
CA ALA A 331 4.74 -29.15 2.97
C ALA A 331 5.22 -28.88 4.41
N SER A 332 4.93 -27.69 4.96
CA SER A 332 5.22 -27.35 6.36
C SER A 332 4.35 -28.15 7.34
N GLU A 333 3.07 -28.37 7.02
CA GLU A 333 2.16 -29.20 7.83
C GLU A 333 2.53 -30.69 7.79
N GLN A 334 2.94 -31.21 6.62
CA GLN A 334 3.45 -32.58 6.49
C GLN A 334 4.76 -32.80 7.26
N SER A 335 5.63 -31.79 7.29
CA SER A 335 6.86 -31.84 8.08
C SER A 335 6.60 -31.76 9.59
N ALA A 336 5.55 -31.06 10.02
CA ALA A 336 5.12 -31.00 11.43
C ALA A 336 4.42 -32.28 11.90
N THR A 337 3.70 -32.98 11.01
CA THR A 337 3.02 -34.25 11.31
C THR A 337 3.94 -35.47 11.21
N GLY A 338 4.99 -35.42 10.39
CA GLY A 338 6.01 -36.48 10.29
C GLY A 338 6.96 -36.60 11.50
N GLY A 339 6.90 -35.66 12.46
CA GLY A 339 7.74 -35.68 13.68
C GLY A 339 7.18 -36.49 14.85
N LEU A 340 5.94 -36.98 14.76
CA LEU A 340 5.37 -37.90 15.76
C LEU A 340 5.83 -39.33 15.44
N LEU A 341 7.02 -39.68 15.95
CA LEU A 341 7.43 -41.08 16.06
C LEU A 341 6.34 -41.83 16.86
N GLN A 342 5.62 -42.72 16.19
CA GLN A 342 4.88 -43.79 16.87
C GLN A 342 5.89 -44.57 17.71
N GLN A 343 5.86 -44.40 19.03
CA GLN A 343 6.48 -45.36 19.92
C GLN A 343 5.73 -46.68 19.77
N GLY A 344 6.39 -47.64 19.14
CA GLY A 344 5.91 -49.01 19.01
C GLY A 344 6.15 -49.80 20.30
N GLN A 345 5.15 -50.64 20.59
CA GLN A 345 5.05 -51.75 21.55
C GLN A 345 4.84 -51.40 23.02
#